data_AF-A0AAD7GG24-F1
#
_entry.id   AF-A0AAD7GG24-F1
#
_cell.length_a   1.000
_cell.length_b   1.000
_cell.length_c   1.000
_cell.angle_alpha   90.00
_cell.angle_beta   90.00
_cell.angle_gamma   90.00
#
_symmetry.space_group_name_H-M   'P 1'
#
loop_
_entity.id
_entity.type
_entity.pdbx_description
1 polymer ?
#
loop_
_entity_poly.entity_id
_entity_poly.type
_entity_poly.pdbx_seq_one_letter_code
_entity_poly.pdbx_strand_id
1 'polypeptide(L)'
;LGWSERRATKAAQKLPTNHKKILEEVFLQEAHIIRDHAVPAALRINTNQTQLVYQQGSDSTWNKHGVKQVATMGQEEKRAFTLVPSISASDVLLPMQAVFGGKTMASCPSPAAPWYDEAITLGYSMVPSTTGTYWSNHGTIHDLVDGIIAPYFEATKKKLGLLSTQDSIWKIDCWSVHKFKPFLDWMKEHHPHIIVLFVPGGCT
;
A
#
# COMPACT_ATOMS: atom_id res chain seq x y z
N LEU A 1 -0.08 -34.31 -30.85
CA LEU A 1 -1.04 -33.57 -30.01
C LEU A 1 -1.20 -32.10 -30.38
N GLY A 2 -0.20 -31.43 -30.99
CA GLY A 2 -0.37 -30.07 -31.51
C GLY A 2 -0.55 -29.01 -30.42
N TRP A 3 0.03 -29.24 -29.25
CA TRP A 3 -0.01 -28.34 -28.09
C TRP A 3 1.34 -27.65 -27.93
N SER A 4 1.32 -26.41 -27.44
CA SER A 4 2.50 -25.63 -27.06
C SER A 4 2.34 -25.14 -25.64
N GLU A 5 3.46 -25.02 -24.92
CA GLU A 5 3.52 -24.21 -23.72
C GLU A 5 3.21 -22.75 -24.06
N ARG A 6 2.45 -22.11 -23.18
CA ARG A 6 2.01 -20.72 -23.33
C ARG A 6 2.18 -20.01 -22.00
N ARG A 7 2.61 -18.75 -22.06
CA ARG A 7 2.75 -17.86 -20.90
C ARG A 7 1.67 -16.79 -20.93
N ALA A 8 1.12 -16.44 -19.77
CA ALA A 8 0.25 -15.28 -19.64
C ALA A 8 0.99 -14.00 -20.06
N THR A 9 0.40 -13.22 -20.97
CA THR A 9 0.95 -11.91 -21.41
C THR A 9 0.03 -10.79 -20.94
N LYS A 10 0.56 -9.81 -20.19
CA LYS A 10 -0.14 -8.55 -19.87
C LYS A 10 0.53 -7.40 -20.62
N ALA A 11 -0.26 -6.38 -20.98
CA ALA A 11 0.28 -5.20 -21.63
C ALA A 11 1.29 -4.51 -20.70
N ALA A 12 2.44 -4.11 -21.23
CA ALA A 12 3.42 -3.34 -20.49
C ALA A 12 2.82 -1.99 -20.06
N GLN A 13 3.16 -1.55 -18.85
CA GLN A 13 2.79 -0.23 -18.35
C GLN A 13 3.30 0.86 -19.30
N LYS A 14 2.42 1.79 -19.67
CA LYS A 14 2.76 2.92 -20.51
C LYS A 14 3.10 4.11 -19.62
N LEU A 15 4.34 4.57 -19.69
CA LEU A 15 4.78 5.79 -19.01
C LEU A 15 4.11 7.02 -19.66
N PRO A 16 3.77 8.05 -18.87
CA PRO A 16 3.41 9.35 -19.41
C PRO A 16 4.51 9.91 -20.31
N THR A 17 4.14 10.67 -21.35
CA THR A 17 5.10 11.29 -22.27
C THR A 17 6.08 12.23 -21.56
N ASN A 18 5.64 12.86 -20.47
CA ASN A 18 6.42 13.77 -19.64
C ASN A 18 6.93 13.16 -18.33
N HIS A 19 6.98 11.82 -18.19
CA HIS A 19 7.38 11.14 -16.95
C HIS A 19 8.70 11.62 -16.37
N LYS A 20 9.71 11.92 -17.20
CA LYS A 20 11.01 12.43 -16.73
C LYS A 20 10.87 13.73 -15.95
N LYS A 21 10.10 14.68 -16.50
CA LYS A 21 9.84 15.97 -15.87
C LYS A 21 9.04 15.79 -14.58
N ILE A 22 8.00 14.97 -14.60
CA ILE A 22 7.18 14.68 -13.41
C ILE A 22 8.04 14.07 -12.29
N LEU A 23 8.89 13.10 -12.61
CA LEU A 23 9.78 12.46 -11.64
C LEU A 23 10.80 13.46 -11.07
N GLU A 24 11.36 14.32 -11.91
CA GLU A 24 12.29 15.38 -11.49
C GLU A 24 11.59 16.39 -10.56
N GLU A 25 10.39 16.85 -10.91
CA GLU A 25 9.61 17.79 -10.09
C GLU A 25 9.27 17.19 -8.72
N VAL A 26 8.83 15.93 -8.66
CA VAL A 26 8.53 15.27 -7.39
C VAL A 26 9.79 15.00 -6.56
N PHE A 27 10.89 14.63 -7.20
CA PHE A 27 12.18 14.50 -6.52
C PHE A 27 12.62 15.82 -5.87
N LEU A 28 12.57 16.92 -6.63
CA LEU A 28 12.93 18.24 -6.13
C LEU A 28 11.98 18.71 -5.01
N GLN A 29 10.68 18.44 -5.14
CA GLN A 29 9.69 18.74 -4.11
C GLN A 29 10.00 18.00 -2.81
N GLU A 30 10.26 16.69 -2.87
CA GLU A 30 10.58 15.87 -1.70
C GLU A 30 11.90 16.34 -1.06
N ALA A 31 12.93 16.59 -1.86
CA ALA A 31 14.21 17.12 -1.38
C ALA A 31 14.07 18.48 -0.69
N HIS A 32 13.24 19.36 -1.25
CA HIS A 32 12.94 20.68 -0.68
C HIS A 32 12.25 20.57 0.69
N ILE A 33 11.25 19.70 0.81
CA ILE A 33 10.54 19.47 2.08
C ILE A 33 11.47 18.87 3.13
N ILE A 34 12.25 17.85 2.76
CA ILE A 34 13.22 17.23 3.68
C ILE A 34 14.20 18.27 4.21
N ARG A 35 14.70 19.15 3.35
CA ARG A 35 15.64 20.23 3.74
C ARG A 35 14.98 21.23 4.67
N ASP A 36 13.82 21.78 4.30
CA ASP A 36 13.21 22.91 5.00
C ASP A 36 12.58 22.52 6.34
N HIS A 37 12.07 21.29 6.43
CA HIS A 37 11.49 20.72 7.67
C HIS A 37 12.48 19.85 8.45
N ALA A 38 13.72 19.71 7.98
CA ALA A 38 14.77 18.88 8.56
C ALA A 38 14.32 17.43 8.87
N VAL A 39 13.51 16.83 7.98
CA VAL A 39 12.88 15.52 8.23
C VAL A 39 13.93 14.40 8.19
N PRO A 40 14.25 13.74 9.32
CA PRO A 40 15.22 12.66 9.35
C PRO A 40 14.71 11.42 8.62
N ALA A 41 15.61 10.57 8.13
CA ALA A 41 15.25 9.38 7.35
C ALA A 41 14.23 8.45 8.05
N ALA A 42 14.33 8.33 9.37
CA ALA A 42 13.42 7.50 10.18
C ALA A 42 11.97 8.04 10.24
N LEU A 43 11.76 9.33 9.95
CA LEU A 43 10.45 9.99 9.86
C LEU A 43 9.95 10.15 8.42
N ARG A 44 10.48 9.35 7.49
CA ARG A 44 10.00 9.27 6.11
C ARG A 44 9.51 7.86 5.85
N ILE A 45 8.22 7.68 5.59
CA ILE A 45 7.62 6.38 5.28
C ILE A 45 7.14 6.35 3.84
N ASN A 46 7.42 5.26 3.13
CA ASN A 46 6.78 4.93 1.88
C ASN A 46 5.79 3.78 2.10
N THR A 47 4.58 3.90 1.57
CA THR A 47 3.53 2.89 1.65
C THR A 47 3.03 2.53 0.27
N ASN A 48 2.86 1.22 0.04
CA ASN A 48 2.23 0.71 -1.17
C ASN A 48 1.06 -0.22 -0.78
N GLN A 49 0.20 -0.54 -1.75
CA GLN A 49 -0.84 -1.56 -1.60
C GLN A 49 -0.61 -2.65 -2.63
N THR A 50 -0.73 -3.90 -2.22
CA THR A 50 -0.59 -5.04 -3.12
C THR A 50 -1.70 -6.06 -2.89
N GLN A 51 -2.19 -6.64 -3.98
CA GLN A 51 -3.16 -7.72 -3.90
C GLN A 51 -2.44 -9.03 -3.57
N LEU A 52 -2.88 -9.72 -2.53
CA LEU A 52 -2.48 -11.10 -2.23
C LEU A 52 -3.63 -12.06 -2.52
N VAL A 53 -3.41 -12.95 -3.49
CA VAL A 53 -4.31 -14.04 -3.83
C VAL A 53 -4.11 -15.21 -2.87
N TYR A 54 -5.20 -15.84 -2.42
CA TYR A 54 -5.10 -16.99 -1.50
C TYR A 54 -4.50 -18.23 -2.18
N GLN A 55 -4.71 -18.36 -3.48
CA GLN A 55 -4.18 -19.45 -4.28
C GLN A 55 -3.39 -18.85 -5.44
N GLN A 56 -2.07 -19.05 -5.42
CA GLN A 56 -1.23 -18.63 -6.52
C GLN A 56 -1.49 -19.52 -7.74
N GLY A 57 -1.72 -18.88 -8.88
CA GLY A 57 -1.85 -19.56 -10.17
C GLY A 57 -0.50 -19.94 -10.78
N SER A 58 -0.54 -20.61 -11.93
CA SER A 58 0.64 -20.82 -12.78
C SER A 58 0.66 -19.80 -13.91
N ASP A 59 1.83 -19.24 -14.22
CA ASP A 59 2.01 -18.38 -15.39
C ASP A 59 2.09 -19.15 -16.70
N SER A 60 2.23 -20.49 -16.63
CA SER A 60 2.28 -21.37 -17.79
C SER A 60 1.14 -22.40 -17.79
N THR A 61 0.70 -22.72 -19.01
CA THR A 61 -0.22 -23.83 -19.27
C THR A 61 0.06 -24.42 -20.65
N TRP A 62 -0.48 -25.60 -20.93
CA TRP A 62 -0.45 -26.20 -22.24
C TRP A 62 -1.75 -25.93 -22.99
N ASN A 63 -1.66 -25.43 -24.21
CA ASN A 63 -2.84 -25.19 -25.05
C ASN A 63 -2.54 -25.51 -26.53
N LYS A 64 -3.58 -25.71 -27.35
CA LYS A 64 -3.44 -25.97 -28.79
C LYS A 64 -2.65 -24.84 -29.47
N HIS A 65 -1.82 -25.21 -30.45
CA HIS A 65 -1.10 -24.22 -31.26
C HIS A 65 -2.07 -23.26 -31.95
N GLY A 66 -1.71 -21.97 -32.00
CA GLY A 66 -2.47 -20.92 -32.71
C GLY A 66 -3.54 -20.22 -31.87
N VAL A 67 -3.79 -20.66 -30.64
CA VAL A 67 -4.73 -19.98 -29.73
C VAL A 67 -4.17 -18.63 -29.28
N LYS A 68 -4.95 -17.56 -29.49
CA LYS A 68 -4.56 -16.17 -29.16
C LYS A 68 -4.81 -15.77 -27.71
N GLN A 69 -5.73 -16.46 -27.02
CA GLN A 69 -6.09 -16.20 -25.63
C GLN A 69 -6.01 -17.49 -24.82
N VAL A 70 -5.14 -17.51 -23.81
CA VAL A 70 -4.84 -18.72 -23.04
C VAL A 70 -5.19 -18.45 -21.58
N ALA A 71 -6.26 -19.07 -21.10
CA ALA A 71 -6.59 -19.08 -19.68
C ALA A 71 -5.62 -20.00 -18.92
N THR A 72 -5.14 -19.53 -17.78
CA THR A 72 -4.25 -20.26 -16.87
C THR A 72 -4.94 -20.36 -15.51
N MET A 73 -4.74 -21.49 -14.80
CA MET A 73 -5.34 -21.65 -13.48
C MET A 73 -4.83 -20.57 -12.52
N GLY A 74 -5.75 -19.94 -11.79
CA GLY A 74 -5.47 -18.93 -10.77
C GLY A 74 -5.26 -17.49 -11.29
N GLN A 75 -5.10 -17.25 -12.60
CA GLN A 75 -4.97 -15.88 -13.12
C GLN A 75 -6.30 -15.10 -13.09
N GLU A 76 -7.45 -15.80 -13.07
CA GLU A 76 -8.78 -15.20 -12.92
C GLU A 76 -9.33 -15.32 -11.48
N GLU A 77 -8.58 -15.88 -10.54
CA GLU A 77 -9.01 -16.01 -9.15
C GLU A 77 -9.10 -14.62 -8.50
N LYS A 78 -10.29 -14.28 -8.00
CA LYS A 78 -10.61 -12.98 -7.42
C LYS A 78 -10.67 -13.03 -5.89
N ARG A 79 -10.52 -14.20 -5.28
CA ARG A 79 -10.37 -14.35 -3.83
C ARG A 79 -8.98 -13.88 -3.44
N ALA A 80 -8.93 -12.66 -2.94
CA ALA A 80 -7.74 -12.00 -2.49
C ALA A 80 -8.06 -11.08 -1.31
N PHE A 81 -7.01 -10.60 -0.67
CA PHE A 81 -7.04 -9.48 0.25
C PHE A 81 -5.99 -8.45 -0.19
N THR A 82 -6.16 -7.20 0.24
CA THR A 82 -5.14 -6.16 0.01
C THR A 82 -4.19 -6.12 1.20
N LEU A 83 -2.89 -6.25 0.96
CA LEU A 83 -1.86 -6.02 1.96
C LEU A 83 -1.26 -4.62 1.76
N VAL A 84 -1.08 -3.89 2.85
CA VAL A 84 -0.57 -2.52 2.86
C VAL A 84 0.76 -2.47 3.62
N PRO A 85 1.89 -2.74 2.94
CA PRO A 85 3.21 -2.58 3.55
C PRO A 85 3.65 -1.12 3.61
N SER A 86 4.27 -0.76 4.74
CA SER A 86 4.86 0.55 4.98
C SER A 86 6.31 0.39 5.46
N ILE A 87 7.26 1.10 4.84
CA ILE A 87 8.69 1.00 5.17
C ILE A 87 9.25 2.40 5.37
N SER A 88 10.01 2.60 6.44
CA SER A 88 10.72 3.84 6.68
C SER A 88 12.00 3.92 5.85
N ALA A 89 12.46 5.13 5.56
CA ALA A 89 13.71 5.32 4.83
C ALA A 89 14.96 5.11 5.71
N SER A 90 14.78 4.64 6.94
CA SER A 90 15.84 4.08 7.81
C SER A 90 15.70 2.56 7.95
N ASP A 91 15.14 1.90 6.94
CA ASP A 91 15.04 0.45 6.80
C ASP A 91 14.19 -0.26 7.85
N VAL A 92 13.19 0.42 8.43
CA VAL A 92 12.25 -0.19 9.36
C VAL A 92 10.95 -0.54 8.64
N LEU A 93 10.63 -1.83 8.60
CA LEU A 93 9.33 -2.32 8.18
C LEU A 93 8.31 -2.11 9.31
N LEU A 94 7.23 -1.40 9.01
CA LEU A 94 6.11 -1.21 9.93
C LEU A 94 5.18 -2.43 9.91
N PRO A 95 4.37 -2.62 10.96
CA PRO A 95 3.29 -3.61 10.93
C PRO A 95 2.36 -3.35 9.74
N MET A 96 1.90 -4.43 9.10
CA MET A 96 1.10 -4.31 7.88
C MET A 96 -0.39 -4.27 8.20
N GLN A 97 -1.15 -3.54 7.39
CA GLN A 97 -2.60 -3.66 7.35
C GLN A 97 -3.01 -4.66 6.26
N ALA A 98 -3.91 -5.58 6.60
CA ALA A 98 -4.54 -6.51 5.67
C ALA A 98 -6.04 -6.19 5.59
N VAL A 99 -6.50 -5.82 4.40
CA VAL A 99 -7.89 -5.45 4.11
C VAL A 99 -8.60 -6.62 3.42
N PHE A 100 -9.57 -7.22 4.13
CA PHE A 100 -10.33 -8.37 3.67
C PHE A 100 -11.67 -7.96 3.06
N GLY A 101 -12.10 -8.62 1.99
CA GLY A 101 -13.42 -8.36 1.41
C GLY A 101 -14.55 -8.81 2.33
N GLY A 102 -15.49 -7.91 2.62
CA GLY A 102 -16.67 -8.22 3.44
C GLY A 102 -17.10 -7.06 4.35
N LYS A 103 -18.21 -7.26 5.08
CA LYS A 103 -18.86 -6.19 5.87
C LYS A 103 -18.43 -6.14 7.33
N THR A 104 -17.97 -7.25 7.88
CA THR A 104 -17.75 -7.41 9.33
C THR A 104 -16.44 -8.13 9.61
N MET A 105 -15.99 -8.08 10.86
CA MET A 105 -14.80 -8.80 11.34
C MET A 105 -14.83 -10.31 11.08
N ALA A 106 -16.03 -10.91 10.94
CA ALA A 106 -16.18 -12.31 10.56
C ALA A 106 -15.64 -12.62 9.15
N SER A 107 -15.34 -11.60 8.34
CA SER A 107 -14.71 -11.74 7.01
C SER A 107 -13.18 -11.74 7.09
N CYS A 108 -12.62 -11.40 8.26
CA CYS A 108 -11.18 -11.44 8.54
C CYS A 108 -10.80 -12.80 9.14
N PRO A 109 -9.49 -13.12 9.24
CA PRO A 109 -9.03 -14.32 9.94
C PRO A 109 -9.61 -14.42 11.35
N SER A 110 -10.01 -15.63 11.73
CA SER A 110 -10.54 -15.92 13.07
C SER A 110 -9.47 -15.65 14.13
N PRO A 111 -9.84 -15.14 15.32
CA PRO A 111 -8.93 -15.10 16.47
C PRO A 111 -8.34 -16.46 16.86
N ALA A 112 -8.99 -17.56 16.49
CA ALA A 112 -8.49 -18.92 16.70
C ALA A 112 -7.51 -19.39 15.58
N ALA A 113 -7.21 -18.54 14.59
CA ALA A 113 -6.28 -18.90 13.52
C ALA A 113 -4.85 -19.00 14.08
N PRO A 114 -4.01 -19.90 13.51
CA PRO A 114 -2.60 -19.97 13.88
C PRO A 114 -1.93 -18.60 13.78
N TRP A 115 -1.12 -18.25 14.77
CA TRP A 115 -0.32 -17.01 14.82
C TRP A 115 -1.13 -15.71 14.92
N TYR A 116 -2.44 -15.76 15.17
CA TYR A 116 -3.26 -14.56 15.33
C TYR A 116 -2.76 -13.68 16.48
N ASP A 117 -2.52 -14.25 17.65
CA ASP A 117 -2.05 -13.51 18.83
C ASP A 117 -0.68 -12.86 18.61
N GLU A 118 0.21 -13.54 17.89
CA GLU A 118 1.51 -12.97 17.52
C GLU A 118 1.34 -11.78 16.56
N ALA A 119 0.48 -11.92 15.55
CA ALA A 119 0.20 -10.83 14.61
C ALA A 119 -0.35 -9.59 15.34
N ILE A 120 -1.30 -9.77 16.27
CA ILE A 120 -1.83 -8.66 17.08
C ILE A 120 -0.74 -8.06 17.98
N THR A 121 0.08 -8.90 18.62
CA THR A 121 1.20 -8.44 19.48
C THR A 121 2.22 -7.61 18.70
N LEU A 122 2.48 -7.98 17.45
CA LEU A 122 3.36 -7.25 16.54
C LEU A 122 2.69 -6.02 15.91
N GLY A 123 1.41 -5.76 16.20
CA GLY A 123 0.67 -4.58 15.73
C GLY A 123 0.11 -4.70 14.31
N TYR A 124 0.05 -5.90 13.73
CA TYR A 124 -0.60 -6.09 12.44
C TYR A 124 -2.09 -5.82 12.56
N SER A 125 -2.63 -5.14 11.55
CA SER A 125 -4.05 -4.77 11.50
C SER A 125 -4.78 -5.63 10.47
N MET A 126 -5.87 -6.26 10.86
CA MET A 126 -6.73 -7.05 9.98
C MET A 126 -8.12 -6.43 10.01
N VAL A 127 -8.55 -5.83 8.89
CA VAL A 127 -9.79 -5.06 8.82
C VAL A 127 -10.66 -5.51 7.65
N PRO A 128 -11.99 -5.52 7.80
CA PRO A 128 -12.88 -5.69 6.67
C PRO A 128 -12.90 -4.40 5.84
N SER A 129 -12.96 -4.55 4.52
CA SER A 129 -13.12 -3.45 3.57
C SER A 129 -14.47 -2.75 3.66
N THR A 130 -15.40 -3.27 4.47
CA THR A 130 -16.81 -2.85 4.60
C THR A 130 -17.58 -2.78 3.27
N THR A 131 -17.04 -3.39 2.21
CA THR A 131 -17.60 -3.39 0.85
C THR A 131 -17.64 -4.81 0.28
N GLY A 132 -18.18 -4.94 -0.94
CA GLY A 132 -18.15 -6.21 -1.69
C GLY A 132 -16.78 -6.53 -2.33
N THR A 133 -15.77 -5.68 -2.14
CA THR A 133 -14.41 -5.86 -2.70
C THR A 133 -13.38 -5.93 -1.57
N TYR A 134 -12.12 -6.27 -1.85
CA TYR A 134 -11.04 -6.30 -0.85
C TYR A 134 -10.10 -5.09 -0.94
N TRP A 135 -10.49 -4.05 -1.66
CA TRP A 135 -9.68 -2.84 -1.81
C TRP A 135 -9.83 -1.92 -0.60
N SER A 136 -8.74 -1.21 -0.29
CA SER A 136 -8.77 -0.14 0.71
C SER A 136 -9.79 0.94 0.33
N ASN A 137 -10.37 1.57 1.34
CA ASN A 137 -11.28 2.69 1.18
C ASN A 137 -10.89 3.81 2.15
N HIS A 138 -11.69 4.88 2.22
CA HIS A 138 -11.42 5.99 3.12
C HIS A 138 -11.32 5.53 4.58
N GLY A 139 -12.27 4.72 5.07
CA GLY A 139 -12.24 4.20 6.45
C GLY A 139 -10.97 3.40 6.74
N THR A 140 -10.61 2.43 5.88
CA THR A 140 -9.43 1.60 6.14
C THR A 140 -8.12 2.39 6.07
N ILE A 141 -8.08 3.46 5.26
CA ILE A 141 -6.92 4.36 5.22
C ILE A 141 -6.81 5.22 6.48
N HIS A 142 -7.93 5.67 7.06
CA HIS A 142 -7.89 6.29 8.38
C HIS A 142 -7.38 5.29 9.44
N ASP A 143 -7.88 4.05 9.42
CA ASP A 143 -7.42 2.99 10.34
C ASP A 143 -5.91 2.72 10.19
N LEU A 144 -5.38 2.79 8.97
CA LEU A 144 -3.94 2.66 8.71
C LEU A 144 -3.16 3.82 9.32
N VAL A 145 -3.64 5.04 9.14
CA VAL A 145 -2.96 6.24 9.66
C VAL A 145 -2.95 6.22 11.18
N ASP A 146 -4.12 6.04 11.80
CA ASP A 146 -4.28 6.11 13.25
C ASP A 146 -3.68 4.89 13.97
N GLY A 147 -3.74 3.72 13.34
CA GLY A 147 -3.25 2.48 13.94
C GLY A 147 -1.77 2.21 13.74
N ILE A 148 -1.18 2.67 12.63
CA ILE A 148 0.17 2.26 12.21
C ILE A 148 1.08 3.47 11.92
N ILE A 149 0.69 4.37 11.02
CA ILE A 149 1.59 5.42 10.51
C ILE A 149 1.89 6.49 11.58
N ALA A 150 0.85 7.10 12.16
CA ALA A 150 1.02 8.16 13.14
C ALA A 150 1.67 7.65 14.45
N PRO A 151 1.27 6.50 15.02
CA PRO A 151 1.94 5.94 16.20
C PRO A 151 3.43 5.65 15.98
N TYR A 152 3.80 5.15 14.80
CA TYR A 152 5.21 4.94 14.45
C TYR A 152 5.99 6.25 14.47
N PHE A 153 5.45 7.32 13.87
CA PHE A 153 6.12 8.63 13.86
C PHE A 153 6.28 9.19 15.26
N GLU A 154 5.24 9.18 16.09
CA GLU A 154 5.31 9.69 17.45
C GLU A 154 6.31 8.91 18.32
N ALA A 155 6.30 7.57 18.22
CA ALA A 155 7.29 6.74 18.90
C ALA A 155 8.71 7.02 18.42
N THR A 156 8.90 7.24 17.11
CA THR A 156 10.21 7.51 16.51
C THR A 156 10.73 8.90 16.89
N LYS A 157 9.88 9.93 16.89
CA LYS A 157 10.23 11.28 17.38
C LYS A 157 10.74 11.22 18.82
N LYS A 158 10.02 10.51 19.69
CA LYS A 158 10.42 10.31 21.09
C LYS A 158 11.78 9.61 21.20
N LYS A 159 12.02 8.54 20.43
CA LYS A 159 13.29 7.81 20.41
C LYS A 159 14.46 8.70 19.95
N LEU A 160 14.22 9.61 19.02
CA LEU A 160 15.22 10.53 18.49
C LEU A 160 15.38 11.80 19.35
N GLY A 161 14.59 11.98 20.41
CA GLY A 161 14.59 13.21 21.22
C GLY A 161 14.07 14.44 20.49
N LEU A 162 13.23 14.25 19.46
CA LEU A 162 12.64 15.32 18.66
C LEU A 162 11.33 15.81 19.29
N LEU A 163 10.93 17.04 18.93
CA LEU A 163 9.64 17.60 19.33
C LEU A 163 8.48 16.82 18.71
N SER A 164 7.33 16.75 19.38
CA SER A 164 6.11 16.15 18.80
C SER A 164 5.66 16.88 17.53
N THR A 165 5.94 18.18 17.44
CA THR A 165 5.67 19.03 16.28
C THR A 165 6.69 18.88 15.15
N GLN A 166 7.68 18.00 15.27
CA GLN A 166 8.59 17.69 14.17
C GLN A 166 7.81 17.09 13.01
N ASP A 167 7.95 17.67 11.82
CA ASP A 167 7.27 17.17 10.64
C ASP A 167 7.85 15.83 10.17
N SER A 168 6.97 15.00 9.64
CA SER A 168 7.24 13.66 9.08
C SER A 168 6.69 13.59 7.66
N ILE A 169 7.24 12.71 6.83
CA ILE A 169 6.80 12.52 5.44
C ILE A 169 6.16 11.16 5.30
N TRP A 170 4.93 11.12 4.79
CA TRP A 170 4.28 9.89 4.37
C TRP A 170 4.02 9.91 2.87
N LYS A 171 4.68 9.01 2.15
CA LYS A 171 4.62 8.88 0.70
C LYS A 171 3.75 7.69 0.32
N ILE A 172 2.75 7.93 -0.53
CA ILE A 172 1.79 6.92 -0.99
C ILE A 172 1.44 7.12 -2.48
N ASP A 173 0.95 6.10 -3.16
CA ASP A 173 0.55 6.22 -4.57
C ASP A 173 -0.62 7.20 -4.78
N CYS A 174 -0.66 7.84 -5.95
CA CYS A 174 -1.66 8.86 -6.26
C CYS A 174 -3.05 8.29 -6.65
N TRP A 175 -3.50 7.25 -5.95
CA TRP A 175 -4.80 6.63 -6.17
C TRP A 175 -5.95 7.53 -5.69
N SER A 176 -7.17 7.31 -6.21
CA SER A 176 -8.32 8.19 -5.97
C SER A 176 -8.72 8.27 -4.50
N VAL A 177 -8.57 7.17 -3.75
CA VAL A 177 -8.85 7.12 -2.31
C VAL A 177 -7.87 8.01 -1.53
N HIS A 178 -6.59 8.02 -1.90
CA HIS A 178 -5.55 8.78 -1.20
C HIS A 178 -5.57 10.27 -1.55
N LYS A 179 -6.02 10.64 -2.75
CA LYS A 179 -6.13 12.04 -3.19
C LYS A 179 -7.45 12.71 -2.84
N PHE A 180 -8.35 12.00 -2.16
CA PHE A 180 -9.66 12.53 -1.85
C PHE A 180 -9.55 13.74 -0.91
N LYS A 181 -10.15 14.88 -1.30
CA LYS A 181 -10.00 16.14 -0.59
C LYS A 181 -10.41 16.06 0.89
N PRO A 182 -11.57 15.45 1.26
CA PRO A 182 -11.92 15.25 2.66
C PRO A 182 -10.89 14.44 3.45
N PHE A 183 -10.23 13.46 2.84
CA PHE A 183 -9.16 12.71 3.51
C PHE A 183 -7.94 13.62 3.77
N LEU A 184 -7.55 14.43 2.79
CA LEU A 184 -6.43 15.37 2.96
C LEU A 184 -6.75 16.48 3.97
N ASP A 185 -8.00 16.91 4.07
CA ASP A 185 -8.44 17.85 5.08
C ASP A 185 -8.42 17.21 6.47
N TRP A 186 -8.88 15.98 6.59
CA TRP A 186 -8.79 15.20 7.82
C TRP A 186 -7.33 15.02 8.28
N MET A 187 -6.42 14.67 7.36
CA MET A 187 -4.98 14.59 7.65
C MET A 187 -4.43 15.90 8.19
N LYS A 188 -4.80 17.05 7.61
CA LYS A 188 -4.35 18.37 8.08
C LYS A 188 -4.89 18.72 9.46
N GLU A 189 -6.11 18.31 9.76
CA GLU A 189 -6.77 18.59 11.04
C GLU A 189 -6.25 17.69 12.16
N HIS A 190 -6.12 16.39 11.91
CA HIS A 190 -5.83 15.38 12.93
C HIS A 190 -4.34 15.04 13.02
N HIS A 191 -3.62 15.15 11.91
CA HIS A 191 -2.21 14.80 11.78
C HIS A 191 -1.40 15.93 11.11
N PRO A 192 -1.44 17.17 11.63
CA PRO A 192 -0.90 18.36 10.95
C PRO A 192 0.61 18.29 10.65
N HIS A 193 1.33 17.45 11.39
CA HIS A 193 2.78 17.25 11.24
C HIS A 193 3.14 16.04 10.36
N ILE A 194 2.18 15.46 9.64
CA ILE A 194 2.41 14.42 8.64
C ILE A 194 2.17 15.03 7.25
N ILE A 195 3.26 15.27 6.54
CA ILE A 195 3.24 15.77 5.17
C ILE A 195 3.00 14.59 4.22
N VAL A 196 1.84 14.59 3.56
CA VAL A 196 1.48 13.56 2.57
C VAL A 196 2.07 13.91 1.21
N LEU A 197 2.91 13.02 0.67
CA LEU A 197 3.46 13.10 -0.68
C LEU A 197 2.92 11.98 -1.56
N PHE A 198 2.80 12.26 -2.85
CA PHE A 198 2.25 11.30 -3.80
C PHE A 198 3.31 10.79 -4.77
N VAL A 199 3.33 9.48 -4.99
CA VAL A 199 4.02 8.89 -6.14
C VAL A 199 3.19 9.19 -7.39
N PRO A 200 3.78 9.79 -8.45
CA PRO A 200 3.04 10.13 -9.66
C PRO A 200 2.42 8.93 -10.37
N GLY A 201 1.24 9.16 -10.95
CA GLY A 201 0.48 8.13 -11.64
C GLY A 201 1.25 7.56 -12.83
N GLY A 202 1.29 6.23 -12.93
CA GLY A 202 1.99 5.53 -13.99
C GLY A 202 3.52 5.65 -13.92
N CYS A 203 4.07 6.11 -12.80
CA CYS A 203 5.52 6.28 -12.59
C CYS A 203 6.05 5.40 -11.44
N THR A 204 5.26 4.44 -10.98
CA THR A 204 5.65 3.31 -10.11
C THR A 204 6.27 2.19 -10.92
#